data_AF-A0A117I4U0-F1
#
_entry.id   AF-A0A117I4U0-F1
#
_cell.length_a   1.000
_cell.length_b   1.000
_cell.length_c   1.000
_cell.angle_alpha   90.00
_cell.angle_beta   90.00
_cell.angle_gamma   90.00
#
_symmetry.space_group_name_H-M   'P 1'
#
loop_
_entity.id
_entity.type
_entity.pdbx_description
1 polymer ?
#
loop_
_entity_poly.entity_id
_entity_poly.type
_entity_poly.pdbx_seq_one_letter_code
_entity_poly.pdbx_strand_id
1 'polypeptide(L)'
;MLVGPTANTDPTPLVPLSNGLEIACMPWDHGTHVHCLALPWACPRAHGDYVVDSLHVMIRGHQDEYPFHCVNDGQPASWNIDADPNSPFTYAVQACRKKDFEGDWCTPYADVTYTPPQPIECPAGSPTPTVPAGNTCAPVPDPILTPIQGPTLDLPPR
;
A
#
# COMPACT_ATOMS: atom_id res chain seq x y z
N MET A 1 -19.51 -2.28 21.94
CA MET A 1 -19.22 -2.35 20.50
C MET A 1 -17.95 -1.55 20.27
N LEU A 2 -16.80 -2.22 20.14
CA LEU A 2 -15.59 -1.57 19.64
C LEU A 2 -15.74 -1.50 18.11
N VAL A 3 -15.92 -0.30 17.58
CA VAL A 3 -15.76 -0.05 16.15
C VAL A 3 -14.25 0.06 15.92
N GLY A 4 -13.64 -1.00 15.40
CA GLY A 4 -12.27 -0.96 14.92
C GLY A 4 -12.20 -0.05 13.68
N PRO A 5 -11.09 0.67 13.46
CA PRO A 5 -10.98 1.54 12.29
C PRO A 5 -10.94 0.68 11.02
N THR A 6 -11.86 0.94 10.09
CA THR A 6 -11.78 0.47 8.70
C THR A 6 -10.69 1.26 7.99
N ALA A 7 -9.42 0.85 8.16
CA ALA A 7 -8.36 1.26 7.23
C ALA A 7 -8.62 0.51 5.92
N ASN A 8 -8.66 1.22 4.79
CA ASN A 8 -8.78 0.62 3.46
C ASN A 8 -7.58 -0.33 3.26
N THR A 9 -7.88 -1.63 3.33
CA THR A 9 -6.92 -2.74 3.44
C THR A 9 -6.43 -3.28 2.10
N ASP A 10 -6.41 -2.51 1.02
CA ASP A 10 -5.81 -3.05 -0.20
C ASP A 10 -4.29 -2.94 -0.07
N PRO A 11 -3.55 -4.05 0.12
CA PRO A 11 -2.11 -3.99 0.16
C PRO A 11 -1.62 -3.35 -1.13
N THR A 12 -0.60 -2.50 -1.03
CA THR A 12 0.18 -2.08 -2.21
C THR A 12 0.53 -3.36 -2.98
N PRO A 13 0.42 -3.39 -4.32
CA PRO A 13 0.64 -4.60 -5.10
C PRO A 13 1.95 -5.27 -4.67
N LEU A 14 1.91 -6.59 -4.55
CA LEU A 14 3.10 -7.38 -4.28
C LEU A 14 4.16 -7.04 -5.33
N VAL A 15 5.32 -6.56 -4.86
CA VAL A 15 6.40 -6.14 -5.76
C VAL A 15 7.46 -7.23 -5.77
N PRO A 16 7.51 -8.10 -6.82
CA PRO A 16 8.67 -8.96 -7.02
C PRO A 16 9.87 -8.11 -7.40
N LEU A 17 10.98 -8.30 -6.69
CA LEU A 17 12.21 -7.52 -6.85
C LEU A 17 13.26 -8.26 -7.67
N SER A 18 14.20 -7.50 -8.22
CA SER A 18 15.30 -8.03 -9.03
C SER A 18 16.23 -8.99 -8.28
N ASN A 19 16.24 -8.93 -6.93
CA ASN A 19 17.01 -9.81 -6.08
C ASN A 19 16.21 -11.03 -5.57
N GLY A 20 15.00 -11.26 -6.09
CA GLY A 20 14.17 -12.42 -5.77
C GLY A 20 13.37 -12.32 -4.48
N LEU A 21 13.44 -11.19 -3.77
CA LEU A 21 12.51 -10.84 -2.70
C LEU A 21 11.14 -10.44 -3.28
N GLU A 22 10.11 -10.55 -2.44
CA GLU A 22 8.79 -10.02 -2.72
C GLU A 22 8.32 -9.23 -1.49
N ILE A 23 7.99 -7.96 -1.70
CA ILE A 23 7.67 -7.03 -0.63
C ILE A 23 6.24 -6.54 -0.77
N ALA A 24 5.54 -6.49 0.36
CA ALA A 24 4.23 -5.88 0.48
C ALA A 24 4.30 -4.73 1.48
N CYS A 25 3.63 -3.61 1.19
CA CYS A 25 3.50 -2.48 2.11
C CYS A 25 2.03 -2.08 2.24
N MET A 26 1.64 -1.61 3.42
CA MET A 26 0.28 -1.20 3.73
C MET A 26 0.30 0.07 4.56
N PRO A 27 -0.42 1.14 4.15
CA PRO A 27 -0.56 2.31 5.00
C PRO A 27 -1.44 1.99 6.21
N TRP A 28 -1.13 2.63 7.33
CA TRP A 28 -2.03 2.73 8.48
C TRP A 28 -1.95 4.16 9.03
N ASP A 29 -2.81 4.48 9.99
CA ASP A 29 -2.88 5.82 10.59
C ASP A 29 -2.95 6.97 9.56
N HIS A 30 -3.95 6.92 8.67
CA HIS A 30 -4.12 7.88 7.58
C HIS A 30 -2.92 8.01 6.61
N GLY A 31 -2.05 6.99 6.54
CA GLY A 31 -0.91 6.93 5.63
C GLY A 31 0.35 7.63 6.14
N THR A 32 0.36 8.08 7.40
CA THR A 32 1.55 8.64 8.05
C THR A 32 2.55 7.56 8.45
N HIS A 33 2.06 6.32 8.59
CA HIS A 33 2.89 5.15 8.85
C HIS A 33 2.59 4.08 7.80
N VAL A 34 3.64 3.40 7.35
CA VAL A 34 3.54 2.29 6.39
C VAL A 34 4.13 1.05 7.03
N HIS A 35 3.34 0.00 7.11
CA HIS A 35 3.79 -1.33 7.53
C HIS A 35 4.23 -2.11 6.30
N CYS A 36 5.50 -2.52 6.25
CA CYS A 36 6.03 -3.33 5.17
C CYS A 36 6.46 -4.70 5.68
N LEU A 37 6.37 -5.70 4.81
CA LEU A 37 6.85 -7.04 5.08
C LEU A 37 7.49 -7.69 3.86
N ALA A 38 8.53 -8.48 4.11
CA ALA A 38 9.12 -9.39 3.13
C ALA A 38 8.42 -10.75 3.24
N LEU A 39 7.98 -11.28 2.10
CA LEU A 39 7.14 -12.47 2.08
C LEU A 39 7.98 -13.74 2.18
N PRO A 40 7.58 -14.68 3.06
CA PRO A 40 8.38 -15.85 3.39
C PRO A 40 8.42 -16.92 2.28
N TRP A 41 7.62 -16.78 1.21
CA TRP A 41 7.68 -17.66 0.05
C TRP A 41 8.66 -17.18 -1.03
N ALA A 42 9.05 -15.91 -0.99
CA ALA A 42 10.04 -15.33 -1.89
C ALA A 42 11.43 -15.46 -1.26
N CYS A 43 12.04 -16.64 -1.44
CA CYS A 43 13.30 -17.03 -0.82
C CYS A 43 14.48 -16.98 -1.78
N PRO A 44 15.08 -15.80 -2.00
CA PRO A 44 16.29 -15.73 -2.78
C PRO A 44 17.44 -16.47 -2.09
N ARG A 45 18.42 -16.87 -2.89
CA ARG A 45 19.65 -17.48 -2.42
C ARG A 45 20.78 -16.46 -2.43
N ALA A 46 21.68 -16.58 -1.46
CA ALA A 46 22.90 -15.79 -1.42
C ALA A 46 24.13 -16.69 -1.63
N HIS A 47 25.16 -16.14 -2.28
CA HIS A 47 26.47 -16.80 -2.47
C HIS A 47 26.38 -18.25 -2.95
N GLY A 48 25.72 -18.47 -4.09
CA GLY A 48 25.40 -19.80 -4.59
C GLY A 48 23.98 -20.20 -4.17
N ASP A 49 23.85 -21.23 -3.32
CA ASP A 49 22.56 -21.81 -2.92
C ASP A 49 22.28 -21.71 -1.41
N TYR A 50 22.94 -20.78 -0.70
CA TYR A 50 22.67 -20.60 0.72
C TYR A 50 21.31 -19.95 0.93
N VAL A 51 20.52 -20.60 1.79
CA VAL A 51 19.25 -20.08 2.30
C VAL A 51 19.52 -18.82 3.11
N VAL A 52 18.86 -17.73 2.78
CA VAL A 52 18.92 -16.47 3.55
C VAL A 52 18.19 -16.62 4.88
N ASP A 53 18.70 -15.94 5.92
CA ASP A 53 18.16 -15.95 7.28
C ASP A 53 18.00 -14.54 7.89
N SER A 54 18.37 -13.51 7.13
CA SER A 54 18.27 -12.11 7.54
C SER A 54 17.86 -11.22 6.37
N LEU A 55 17.20 -10.10 6.70
CA LEU A 55 16.83 -9.06 5.76
C LEU A 55 17.48 -7.76 6.21
N HIS A 56 18.24 -7.12 5.32
CA HIS A 56 18.71 -5.76 5.53
C HIS A 56 17.79 -4.79 4.80
N VAL A 57 17.33 -3.77 5.51
CA VAL A 57 16.49 -2.69 4.99
C VAL A 57 17.26 -1.39 5.12
N MET A 58 17.46 -0.68 4.01
CA MET A 58 18.16 0.58 3.97
C MET A 58 17.19 1.74 3.74
N ILE A 59 17.01 2.56 4.77
CA ILE A 59 16.11 3.73 4.77
C ILE A 59 16.95 4.97 5.00
N ARG A 60 16.96 5.90 4.04
CA ARG A 60 17.69 7.19 4.15
C ARG A 60 19.16 7.03 4.55
N GLY A 61 19.80 5.96 4.07
CA GLY A 61 21.21 5.63 4.36
C GLY A 61 21.45 4.92 5.70
N HIS A 62 20.41 4.68 6.51
CA HIS A 62 20.48 3.83 7.69
C HIS A 62 20.12 2.39 7.33
N GLN A 63 20.93 1.42 7.75
CA GLN A 63 20.65 0.00 7.56
C GLN A 63 20.12 -0.58 8.87
N ASP A 64 18.93 -1.15 8.81
CA ASP A 64 18.34 -1.99 9.85
C ASP A 64 18.34 -3.44 9.41
N GLU A 65 18.41 -4.34 10.38
CA GLU A 65 18.44 -5.77 10.17
C GLU A 65 17.27 -6.45 10.86
N TYR A 66 16.60 -7.33 10.13
CA TYR A 66 15.47 -8.09 10.60
C TYR A 66 15.72 -9.59 10.43
N PRO A 67 15.30 -10.42 11.41
CA PRO A 67 15.29 -11.87 11.22
C PRO A 67 14.33 -12.22 10.08
N PHE A 68 14.78 -13.04 9.13
CA PHE A 68 13.99 -13.45 7.98
C PHE A 68 14.12 -14.94 7.75
N HIS A 69 13.20 -15.71 8.35
CA HIS A 69 13.23 -17.16 8.29
C HIS A 69 12.46 -17.66 7.08
N CYS A 70 13.13 -17.60 5.92
CA CYS A 70 12.51 -18.00 4.66
C CYS A 70 12.26 -19.52 4.56
N VAL A 71 12.97 -20.33 5.33
CA VAL A 71 12.80 -21.79 5.37
C VAL A 71 12.41 -22.23 6.79
N ASN A 72 11.59 -23.28 6.86
CA ASN A 72 11.06 -23.97 8.06
C ASN A 72 9.90 -23.28 8.80
N ASP A 73 10.03 -22.01 9.18
CA ASP A 73 9.01 -21.35 10.02
C ASP A 73 8.11 -20.39 9.25
N GLY A 74 8.51 -20.05 8.01
CA GLY A 74 7.73 -19.21 7.10
C GLY A 74 7.37 -17.84 7.68
N GLN A 75 8.22 -17.29 8.55
CA GLN A 75 7.92 -16.03 9.21
C GLN A 75 8.33 -14.84 8.33
N PRO A 76 7.41 -13.92 8.01
CA PRO A 76 7.77 -12.69 7.33
C PRO A 76 8.67 -11.83 8.21
N ALA A 77 9.62 -11.14 7.61
CA ALA A 77 10.26 -9.98 8.24
C ALA A 77 9.34 -8.78 8.06
N SER A 78 9.11 -7.99 9.10
CA SER A 78 8.25 -6.81 9.02
C SER A 78 8.87 -5.60 9.71
N TRP A 79 8.58 -4.42 9.18
CA TRP A 79 9.08 -3.14 9.66
C TRP A 79 8.08 -2.03 9.38
N ASN A 80 8.27 -0.88 10.03
CA ASN A 80 7.43 0.31 9.83
C ASN A 80 8.28 1.45 9.31
N ILE A 81 7.69 2.28 8.46
CA ILE A 81 8.31 3.47 7.89
C ILE A 81 7.39 4.65 8.13
N ASP A 82 7.92 5.73 8.71
CA ASP A 82 7.24 7.02 8.74
C ASP A 82 7.24 7.61 7.33
N ALA A 83 6.04 7.91 6.82
CA ALA A 83 5.83 8.35 5.45
C ALA A 83 5.07 9.69 5.41
N ASP A 84 5.34 10.46 4.36
CA ASP A 84 4.42 11.52 3.95
C ASP A 84 3.27 10.87 3.15
N PRO A 85 2.01 10.98 3.58
CA PRO A 85 0.88 10.38 2.88
C PRO A 85 0.66 10.95 1.46
N ASN A 86 1.37 12.02 1.07
CA ASN A 86 1.23 12.68 -0.22
C ASN A 86 2.46 12.54 -1.12
N SER A 87 3.53 11.89 -0.67
CA SER A 87 4.77 11.77 -1.45
C SER A 87 5.23 10.31 -1.57
N PRO A 88 5.62 9.85 -2.77
CA PRO A 88 6.29 8.57 -2.90
C PRO A 88 7.64 8.60 -2.18
N PHE A 89 8.09 7.42 -1.75
CA PHE A 89 9.43 7.22 -1.20
C PHE A 89 10.03 5.93 -1.72
N THR A 90 11.36 5.86 -1.67
CA THR A 90 12.12 4.66 -2.05
C THR A 90 13.07 4.28 -0.92
N TYR A 91 13.20 2.98 -0.72
CA TYR A 91 14.15 2.37 0.20
C TYR A 91 14.71 1.11 -0.46
N ALA A 92 15.85 0.61 0.02
CA ALA A 92 16.48 -0.57 -0.57
C ALA A 92 16.43 -1.76 0.37
N VAL A 93 16.29 -2.96 -0.17
CA VAL A 93 16.32 -4.21 0.61
C VAL A 93 17.26 -5.23 0.00
N GLN A 94 17.89 -6.04 0.84
CA GLN A 94 18.63 -7.22 0.41
C GLN A 94 18.41 -8.36 1.41
N ALA A 95 18.36 -9.58 0.87
CA ALA A 95 18.36 -10.79 1.68
C ALA A 95 19.80 -11.25 1.92
N CYS A 96 20.10 -11.68 3.14
CA CYS A 96 21.42 -12.08 3.58
C CYS A 96 21.40 -13.44 4.27
N ARG A 97 22.49 -14.18 4.09
CA ARG A 97 22.87 -15.33 4.90
C ARG A 97 23.96 -14.87 5.87
N LYS A 98 23.64 -14.94 7.16
CA LYS A 98 24.59 -14.67 8.24
C LYS A 98 25.77 -15.60 8.19
N LYS A 99 26.94 -15.02 8.45
CA LYS A 99 28.18 -15.75 8.66
C LYS A 99 28.86 -15.22 9.91
N ASP A 100 29.38 -16.13 10.72
CA ASP A 100 30.16 -15.74 11.88
C ASP A 100 31.48 -15.08 11.43
N PHE A 101 31.73 -13.86 11.93
CA PHE A 101 32.99 -13.11 11.88
C PHE A 101 33.61 -12.75 10.50
N GLU A 102 33.04 -13.18 9.37
CA GLU A 102 33.61 -12.98 8.03
C GLU A 102 32.74 -12.14 7.09
N GLY A 103 31.67 -11.52 7.62
CA GLY A 103 30.72 -10.70 6.86
C GLY A 103 29.65 -11.53 6.17
N ASP A 104 28.46 -10.93 6.02
CA ASP A 104 27.28 -11.62 5.53
C ASP A 104 27.33 -11.82 4.01
N TRP A 105 26.78 -12.94 3.57
CA TRP A 105 26.54 -13.17 2.16
C TRP A 105 25.19 -12.62 1.78
N CYS A 106 25.19 -11.53 1.03
CA CYS A 106 23.96 -10.87 0.63
C CYS A 106 23.73 -10.94 -0.87
N THR A 107 22.45 -10.96 -1.23
CA THR A 107 22.00 -10.56 -2.55
C THR A 107 22.33 -9.08 -2.78
N PRO A 108 22.36 -8.60 -4.04
CA PRO A 108 22.38 -7.17 -4.31
C PRO A 108 21.16 -6.48 -3.68
N TYR A 109 21.33 -5.22 -3.27
CA TYR A 109 20.20 -4.36 -2.94
C TYR A 109 19.27 -4.22 -4.14
N ALA A 110 17.96 -4.27 -3.86
CA ALA A 110 16.90 -3.91 -4.78
C ALA A 110 16.08 -2.78 -4.18
N ASP A 111 15.71 -1.81 -5.02
CA ASP A 111 14.91 -0.67 -4.61
C ASP A 111 13.43 -1.03 -4.57
N VAL A 112 12.76 -0.59 -3.50
CA VAL A 112 11.31 -0.65 -3.33
C VAL A 112 10.77 0.76 -3.36
N THR A 113 9.93 1.07 -4.34
CA THR A 113 9.22 2.34 -4.42
C THR A 113 7.81 2.17 -3.88
N TYR A 114 7.51 2.87 -2.78
CA TYR A 114 6.16 2.99 -2.26
C TYR A 114 5.52 4.27 -2.79
N THR A 115 4.31 4.15 -3.34
CA THR A 115 3.48 5.29 -3.75
C THR A 115 2.23 5.30 -2.89
N PRO A 116 2.00 6.33 -2.06
CA PRO A 116 0.80 6.43 -1.25
C PRO A 116 -0.46 6.40 -2.13
N PRO A 117 -1.51 5.65 -1.76
CA PRO A 117 -2.75 5.62 -2.52
C PRO A 117 -3.43 6.98 -2.47
N GLN A 118 -3.74 7.55 -3.64
CA GLN A 118 -4.31 8.89 -3.77
C GLN A 118 -5.84 8.87 -3.80
N PRO A 119 -6.52 9.88 -3.21
CA PRO A 119 -7.96 10.08 -3.40
C PRO A 119 -8.32 10.16 -4.88
N ILE A 120 -9.52 9.68 -5.24
CA ILE A 120 -10.03 9.71 -6.61
C ILE A 120 -10.96 10.92 -6.74
N GLU A 121 -10.75 11.72 -7.78
CA GLU A 121 -11.68 12.79 -8.16
C GLU A 121 -12.96 12.24 -8.76
N CYS A 122 -14.10 12.76 -8.31
CA CYS A 122 -15.41 12.36 -8.80
C CYS A 122 -15.91 13.28 -9.92
N PRO A 123 -16.77 12.75 -10.83
CA PRO A 123 -17.38 13.56 -11.87
C PRO A 123 -18.11 14.80 -11.33
N ALA A 124 -18.12 15.87 -12.11
CA ALA A 124 -18.87 17.08 -11.76
C ALA A 124 -20.36 16.74 -11.58
N GLY A 125 -20.96 17.22 -10.48
CA GLY A 125 -22.33 16.90 -10.09
C GLY A 125 -22.44 15.70 -9.14
N SER A 126 -21.35 14.97 -8.87
CA SER A 126 -21.35 13.99 -7.78
C SER A 126 -21.56 14.66 -6.42
N PRO A 127 -22.19 13.98 -5.44
CA PRO A 127 -22.44 14.53 -4.11
C PRO A 127 -21.18 14.95 -3.35
N THR A 128 -20.07 14.26 -3.60
CA THR A 128 -18.76 14.54 -3.04
C THR A 128 -17.75 14.72 -4.17
N PRO A 129 -16.86 15.73 -4.12
CA PRO A 129 -15.90 16.01 -5.19
C PRO A 129 -14.77 14.97 -5.26
N THR A 130 -14.46 14.30 -4.16
CA THR A 130 -13.43 13.25 -4.09
C THR A 130 -13.90 12.12 -3.20
N VAL A 131 -13.43 10.90 -3.47
CA VAL A 131 -13.57 9.74 -2.58
C VAL A 131 -12.18 9.20 -2.19
N PRO A 132 -12.04 8.52 -1.05
CA PRO A 132 -10.80 7.83 -0.70
C PRO A 132 -10.35 6.85 -1.78
N ALA A 133 -9.05 6.56 -1.84
CA ALA A 133 -8.51 5.58 -2.77
C ALA A 133 -9.23 4.22 -2.65
N GLY A 134 -9.49 3.59 -3.80
CA GLY A 134 -10.21 2.31 -3.89
C GLY A 134 -11.73 2.41 -3.77
N ASN A 135 -12.28 3.56 -3.38
CA ASN A 135 -13.73 3.76 -3.33
C ASN A 135 -14.29 4.19 -4.69
N THR A 136 -15.57 3.91 -4.90
CA THR A 136 -16.31 4.33 -6.10
C THR A 136 -17.10 5.60 -5.81
N CYS A 137 -17.07 6.55 -6.74
CA CYS A 137 -17.90 7.75 -6.66
C CYS A 137 -19.39 7.41 -6.65
N ALA A 138 -20.16 8.12 -5.82
CA ALA A 138 -21.60 8.06 -5.92
C ALA A 138 -22.08 8.61 -7.27
N PRO A 139 -23.16 8.04 -7.86
CA PRO A 139 -23.71 8.53 -9.12
C PRO A 139 -24.18 9.98 -8.99
N VAL A 140 -24.08 10.73 -10.09
CA VAL A 140 -24.60 12.10 -10.19
C VAL A 140 -26.13 12.03 -10.05
N PRO A 141 -26.75 12.79 -9.13
CA PRO A 141 -28.20 12.82 -9.01
C PRO A 141 -28.84 13.35 -10.30
N ASP A 142 -29.92 12.71 -10.75
CA ASP A 142 -30.69 13.23 -11.88
C ASP A 142 -31.24 14.63 -11.54
N PRO A 143 -31.23 15.57 -12.51
CA PRO A 143 -31.86 16.86 -12.30
C PRO A 143 -33.33 16.62 -12.00
N ILE A 144 -33.79 17.01 -10.81
CA ILE A 144 -35.21 17.04 -10.52
C ILE A 144 -35.83 18.08 -11.46
N LEU A 145 -36.48 17.60 -12.52
CA LEU A 145 -37.43 18.39 -13.30
C LEU A 145 -38.54 18.76 -12.32
N THR A 146 -38.42 19.94 -11.71
CA THR A 146 -39.52 20.52 -10.94
C THR A 146 -40.66 20.72 -11.94
N PRO A 147 -41.86 20.12 -11.73
CA PRO A 147 -42.99 20.44 -12.57
C PRO A 147 -43.25 21.93 -12.41
N ILE A 148 -43.08 22.69 -13.49
CA ILE A 148 -43.55 24.07 -13.54
C ILE A 148 -45.05 23.95 -13.33
N GLN A 149 -45.56 24.38 -12.17
CA GLN A 149 -46.99 24.59 -11.97
C GLN A 149 -47.38 25.71 -12.94
N GLY A 150 -47.73 25.33 -14.17
CA GLY A 150 -48.35 26.24 -15.12
C GLY A 150 -49.63 26.79 -14.51
N PRO A 151 -49.97 28.06 -14.77
CA PRO A 151 -51.21 28.62 -14.27
C PRO A 151 -52.37 27.75 -14.77
N THR A 152 -53.19 27.26 -13.84
CA THR A 152 -54.46 26.60 -14.14
C THR A 152 -55.24 27.51 -15.08
N LEU A 153 -55.39 27.11 -16.34
CA LEU A 153 -56.24 27.81 -17.28
C LEU A 153 -57.68 27.50 -16.87
N ASP A 154 -58.29 28.39 -16.07
CA ASP A 154 -59.72 28.34 -15.77
C ASP A 154 -60.50 28.42 -17.08
N LEU A 155 -61.01 27.28 -17.56
CA LEU A 155 -62.00 27.26 -18.63
C LEU A 155 -63.36 27.69 -18.05
N PRO A 156 -64.05 28.66 -18.65
CA PRO A 156 -65.38 29.05 -18.20
C PRO A 156 -66.40 27.93 -18.46
N PRO A 157 -67.41 27.77 -17.58
CA PRO A 157 -68.47 26.78 -17.76
C PRO A 157 -69.35 27.13 -18.97
N ARG A 158 -69.84 26.07 -19.62
CA ARG A 158 -70.70 26.11 -20.81
C ARG A 158 -72.08 26.70 -20.55
#